data_AF-A0A5Q4G4A5-F1
#
_entry.id   AF-A0A5Q4G4A5-F1
#
_cell.length_a   1.000
_cell.length_b   1.000
_cell.length_c   1.000
_cell.angle_alpha   90.00
_cell.angle_beta   90.00
_cell.angle_gamma   90.00
#
_symmetry.space_group_name_H-M   'P 1'
#
loop_
_entity.id
_entity.type
_entity.pdbx_description
1 polymer ?
#
loop_
_entity_poly.entity_id
_entity_poly.type
_entity_poly.pdbx_seq_one_letter_code
_entity_poly.pdbx_strand_id
1 'polypeptide(L)' 'MRTIVDLPDDAVEALDRLRHATGRSRAALVREAVERYLASHAGGGRGAAFGAWRDDGVDGLALQRRLRAEWDDA' A
#
# COMPACT_ATOMS: atom_id res chain seq x y z
N MET A 1 7.76 -6.14 16.71
CA MET A 1 7.35 -5.28 17.84
C MET A 1 6.10 -5.88 18.49
N ARG A 2 5.92 -5.72 19.81
CA ARG A 2 4.70 -6.12 20.52
C ARG A 2 3.91 -4.87 20.90
N THR A 3 2.60 -4.92 20.72
CA THR A 3 1.65 -3.85 21.04
C THR A 3 0.47 -4.48 21.80
N ILE A 4 -0.07 -3.75 22.77
CA ILE A 4 -1.30 -4.09 23.49
C ILE A 4 -2.39 -3.17 22.94
N VAL A 5 -3.54 -3.75 22.59
CA VAL A 5 -4.73 -3.03 22.12
C VAL A 5 -5.95 -3.56 22.84
N ASP A 6 -6.85 -2.66 23.19
CA ASP A 6 -8.16 -3.03 23.73
C ASP A 6 -9.12 -3.32 22.56
N LEU A 7 -9.86 -4.41 22.69
CA LEU A 7 -10.89 -4.82 21.74
C LEU A 7 -12.19 -5.05 22.51
N PRO A 8 -13.34 -4.68 21.95
CA PRO A 8 -14.62 -5.01 22.58
C PRO A 8 -14.83 -6.53 22.58
N ASP A 9 -15.58 -7.03 23.55
CA ASP A 9 -15.75 -8.47 23.80
C ASP A 9 -16.32 -9.21 22.57
N ASP A 10 -17.24 -8.57 21.85
CA ASP A 10 -17.85 -9.11 20.63
C ASP A 10 -16.82 -9.36 19.51
N ALA A 11 -15.83 -8.48 19.37
CA ALA A 11 -14.73 -8.66 18.42
C ALA A 11 -13.82 -9.83 18.83
N VAL A 12 -13.59 -10.01 20.13
CA VAL A 12 -12.80 -11.15 20.65
C VAL A 12 -13.53 -12.47 20.38
N GLU A 13 -14.83 -12.52 20.62
CA GLU A 13 -15.66 -13.70 20.31
C GLU A 13 -15.71 -14.02 18.82
N ALA A 14 -15.80 -12.99 17.96
CA ALA A 14 -15.75 -13.16 16.51
C ALA A 14 -14.40 -13.75 16.05
N LEU A 15 -13.29 -13.24 16.58
CA LEU A 15 -11.95 -13.78 16.29
C LEU A 15 -11.80 -15.23 16.75
N ASP A 16 -12.42 -15.60 17.87
CA ASP A 16 -12.38 -16.96 18.39
C ASP A 16 -13.15 -17.94 17.51
N ARG A 17 -14.35 -17.56 17.06
CA ARG A 17 -15.09 -18.34 16.05
C ARG A 17 -14.27 -18.51 14.77
N LEU A 18 -13.63 -17.44 14.31
CA LEU A 18 -12.80 -17.48 13.09
C LEU A 18 -11.57 -18.38 13.26
N ARG A 19 -10.93 -18.36 14.45
CA ARG A 19 -9.84 -19.30 14.79
C ARG A 19 -10.32 -20.75 14.66
N HIS A 20 -11.48 -21.08 15.24
CA HIS A 20 -12.00 -22.45 15.18
C HIS A 20 -12.34 -22.89 13.76
N ALA A 21 -12.91 -22.01 12.95
CA ALA A 21 -13.25 -22.30 11.56
C ALA A 21 -12.02 -22.46 10.66
N THR A 22 -10.95 -21.68 10.91
CA THR A 22 -9.78 -21.62 10.01
C THR A 22 -8.56 -22.41 10.51
N GLY A 23 -8.55 -22.84 11.77
CA GLY A 23 -7.40 -23.48 12.41
C GLY A 23 -6.21 -22.53 12.66
N ARG A 24 -6.41 -21.21 12.54
CA ARG A 24 -5.34 -20.21 12.65
C ARG A 24 -5.33 -19.53 14.00
N SER A 25 -4.15 -19.22 14.53
CA SER A 25 -4.03 -18.52 15.81
C SER A 25 -4.62 -17.11 15.77
N ARG A 26 -5.14 -16.64 16.90
CA ARG A 26 -5.72 -15.30 17.05
C ARG A 26 -4.75 -14.20 16.56
N ALA A 27 -3.46 -14.34 16.89
CA ALA A 27 -2.42 -13.41 16.46
C ALA A 27 -2.19 -13.41 14.94
N ALA A 28 -2.32 -14.57 14.27
CA ALA A 28 -2.20 -14.64 12.82
C ALA A 28 -3.37 -13.93 12.12
N LEU A 29 -4.58 -14.10 12.64
CA LEU A 29 -5.77 -13.43 12.12
C LEU A 29 -5.69 -11.91 12.29
N VAL A 30 -5.26 -11.43 13.46
CA VAL A 30 -5.08 -10.00 13.73
C VAL A 30 -4.02 -9.39 12.81
N ARG A 31 -2.87 -10.07 12.61
CA ARG A 31 -1.84 -9.58 11.67
C ARG A 31 -2.38 -9.43 10.26
N GLU A 32 -3.08 -10.45 9.75
CA GLU A 32 -3.68 -10.39 8.41
C GLU A 32 -4.74 -9.28 8.30
N ALA A 33 -5.56 -9.09 9.33
CA ALA A 33 -6.54 -8.01 9.35
C ALA A 33 -5.86 -6.63 9.26
N VAL A 34 -4.78 -6.42 10.03
CA VAL A 34 -3.99 -5.18 10.01
C VAL A 34 -3.32 -4.99 8.65
N GLU A 35 -2.70 -6.03 8.09
CA GLU A 35 -2.07 -5.98 6.75
C GLU A 35 -3.08 -5.59 5.67
N ARG A 36 -4.26 -6.22 5.65
CA ARG A 36 -5.33 -5.89 4.70
C ARG A 36 -5.86 -4.48 4.88
N TYR A 37 -6.05 -4.05 6.13
CA TYR A 37 -6.49 -2.69 6.43
C TYR A 37 -5.47 -1.65 5.94
N LEU A 38 -4.19 -1.87 6.21
CA LEU A 38 -3.13 -0.97 5.73
C LEU A 38 -3.04 -0.98 4.21
N ALA A 39 -3.20 -2.14 3.57
CA ALA A 39 -3.21 -2.23 2.10
C ALA A 39 -4.38 -1.48 1.47
N SER A 40 -5.59 -1.54 2.07
CA SER A 40 -6.75 -0.82 1.55
C SER A 40 -6.71 0.68 1.80
N HIS A 41 -5.91 1.14 2.77
CA HIS A 41 -5.74 2.56 3.12
C HIS A 41 -4.40 3.15 2.65
N ALA A 42 -3.56 2.35 2.00
CA ALA A 42 -2.37 2.81 1.30
C ALA A 42 -2.80 3.52 0.00
N GLY A 43 -3.45 4.69 0.12
CA GLY A 43 -3.87 5.51 -1.00
C GLY A 43 -2.70 5.73 -1.98
N GLY A 44 -2.83 5.20 -3.19
CA GLY A 44 -1.88 5.37 -4.31
C GLY A 44 -0.42 4.97 -4.04
N GLY A 45 -0.11 4.35 -2.91
CA GLY A 45 1.27 4.27 -2.39
C GLY A 45 2.07 3.12 -2.99
N ARG A 46 2.96 3.45 -3.94
CA ARG A 46 3.93 2.63 -4.71
C ARG A 46 3.47 2.21 -6.10
N GLY A 47 2.24 1.76 -6.27
CA GLY A 47 1.70 1.39 -7.59
C GLY A 47 1.44 2.60 -8.49
N ALA A 48 0.98 3.72 -7.92
CA ALA A 48 0.67 4.92 -8.70
C ALA A 48 1.91 5.73 -9.12
N ALA A 49 3.06 5.50 -8.49
CA ALA A 49 4.30 6.17 -8.88
C ALA A 49 4.90 5.59 -10.18
N PHE A 50 4.70 4.28 -10.42
CA PHE A 50 5.14 3.64 -11.65
C PHE A 50 4.17 3.98 -12.79
N GLY A 51 4.58 4.85 -13.69
CA GLY A 51 3.72 5.31 -14.79
C GLY A 51 2.81 6.48 -14.43
N ALA A 52 3.07 7.20 -13.35
CA ALA A 52 2.39 8.47 -13.02
C ALA A 52 2.42 9.48 -14.19
N TRP A 53 3.43 9.40 -15.06
CA TRP A 53 3.64 10.29 -16.21
C TRP A 53 3.09 9.69 -17.52
N ARG A 54 2.43 8.52 -17.47
CA ARG A 54 1.91 7.83 -18.67
C ARG A 54 0.86 8.69 -19.39
N ASP A 55 0.02 9.39 -18.64
CA ASP A 55 -1.09 10.17 -19.19
C ASP A 55 -0.68 11.59 -19.62
N ASP A 56 0.53 12.05 -19.25
CA ASP A 56 1.05 13.37 -19.65
C ASP A 56 1.47 13.41 -21.14
N GLY A 57 1.53 12.26 -21.82
CA GLY A 57 1.70 12.17 -23.28
C GLY A 57 3.00 12.77 -23.83
N VAL A 58 3.99 13.01 -22.98
CA VAL A 58 5.24 13.68 -23.37
C VAL A 58 6.12 12.71 -24.17
N ASP A 59 6.46 13.07 -25.41
CA ASP A 59 7.49 12.38 -26.18
C ASP A 59 8.85 12.55 -25.48
N GLY A 60 9.40 11.42 -25.01
CA GLY A 60 10.67 11.39 -24.29
C GLY A 60 11.86 11.92 -25.10
N LEU A 61 11.85 11.76 -26.43
CA LEU A 61 12.93 12.26 -27.28
C LEU A 61 12.83 13.77 -27.49
N ALA A 62 11.61 14.30 -27.60
CA ALA A 62 11.38 15.75 -27.64
C ALA A 62 11.77 16.42 -26.31
N LEU A 63 11.42 15.79 -25.18
CA LEU A 63 11.81 16.26 -23.84
C LEU A 63 13.34 16.27 -23.67
N GLN A 64 14.01 15.19 -24.06
CA GLN A 64 15.48 15.09 -23.99
C GLN A 64 16.16 16.17 -24.83
N ARG A 65 15.69 16.41 -26.05
CA ARG A 65 16.23 17.46 -26.92
C ARG A 65 16.06 18.85 -26.31
N ARG A 66 14.88 19.14 -25.76
CA ARG A 66 14.59 20.44 -25.11
C ARG A 66 15.55 20.68 -23.94
N LEU A 67 15.68 19.70 -23.04
CA LEU A 67 16.56 19.82 -21.86
C LEU A 67 18.04 19.97 -22.24
N ARG A 68 18.48 19.32 -23.32
CA ARG A 68 19.88 19.40 -23.77
C ARG A 68 20.20 20.73 -24.44
N ALA A 69 19.24 21.28 -25.19
CA ALA A 69 19.38 22.58 -25.83
C ALA A 69 19.57 23.72 -24.81
N GLU A 70 19.13 23.54 -23.55
CA GLU A 70 19.39 24.50 -22.46
C GLU A 70 20.89 24.65 -22.12
N TRP A 71 21.74 23.73 -22.57
CA TRP A 71 23.20 23.76 -22.32
C TRP A 71 24.03 24.08 -23.56
N ASP A 72 23.42 24.22 -24.74
CA ASP A 72 24.13 24.47 -26.00
C ASP A 72 24.47 25.97 -26.21
N ASP A 73 24.08 26.86 -25.28
CA ASP A 73 24.41 28.30 -25.26
C ASP A 73 25.45 28.68 -24.17
N ALA A 74 26.29 27.74 -23.71
CA ALA A 74 27.39 28.00 -22.76
C ALA A 74 28.78 27.76 -23.37
#